data_AF-A0A9X5S5M9-F1
#
_entry.id   AF-A0A9X5S5M9-F1
#
_cell.length_a   1.000
_cell.length_b   1.000
_cell.length_c   1.000
_cell.angle_alpha   90.00
_cell.angle_beta   90.00
_cell.angle_gamma   90.00
#
_symmetry.space_group_name_H-M   'P 1'
#
loop_
_entity.id
_entity.type
_entity.pdbx_description
1 polymer ?
#
loop_
_entity_poly.entity_id
_entity_poly.type
_entity_poly.pdbx_seq_one_letter_code
_entity_poly.pdbx_strand_id
1 'polypeptide(L)'
;MNDADDYLGKMPFFIVFLDPLHTDFQSSGKPLNEYIARHPLMHDKLHRPAFAAKVLEMAANSSNMRVFVRKADALIKHPLHYIVRNGVFRTEEQMWAFINSPENIAAVKQP
;
A
#
# COMPACT_ATOMS: atom_id res chain seq x y z
N MET A 1 -14.25 7.21 -12.20
CA MET A 1 -12.95 6.92 -12.85
C MET A 1 -13.16 5.71 -13.73
N ASN A 2 -12.67 5.72 -14.97
CA ASN A 2 -12.67 4.52 -15.80
C ASN A 2 -11.79 3.46 -15.12
N ASP A 3 -12.24 2.21 -15.09
CA ASP A 3 -11.51 1.04 -14.57
C ASP A 3 -10.14 0.80 -15.24
N ALA A 4 -9.81 1.58 -16.27
CA ALA A 4 -8.57 1.48 -17.05
C ALA A 4 -7.30 1.79 -16.21
N ASP A 5 -7.39 2.64 -15.18
CA ASP A 5 -6.23 3.18 -14.46
C ASP A 5 -6.07 2.70 -13.00
N ASP A 6 -6.84 1.68 -12.58
CA ASP A 6 -6.59 1.05 -11.28
C ASP A 6 -5.44 0.03 -11.37
N TYR A 7 -4.20 0.54 -11.30
CA TYR A 7 -3.00 -0.29 -11.31
C TYR A 7 -2.73 -0.93 -9.95
N LEU A 8 -3.12 -0.25 -8.86
CA LEU A 8 -3.00 -0.78 -7.51
C LEU A 8 -3.87 -2.04 -7.33
N GLY A 9 -5.10 -2.04 -7.85
CA GLY A 9 -5.98 -3.21 -7.83
C GLY A 9 -5.46 -4.42 -8.62
N LYS A 10 -4.49 -4.25 -9.52
CA LYS A 10 -3.85 -5.35 -10.28
C LYS A 10 -2.73 -6.05 -9.50
N MET A 11 -2.32 -5.53 -8.34
CA MET A 11 -1.22 -6.08 -7.56
C MET A 11 -1.67 -7.31 -6.77
N PRO A 12 -0.83 -8.36 -6.63
CA PRO A 12 -1.21 -9.63 -6.02
C PRO A 12 -1.13 -9.61 -4.48
N PHE A 13 -1.44 -8.47 -3.85
CA PHE A 13 -1.39 -8.29 -2.40
C PHE A 13 -2.34 -7.18 -1.95
N PHE A 14 -2.67 -7.20 -0.66
CA PHE A 14 -3.52 -6.19 -0.05
C PHE A 14 -2.71 -4.94 0.30
N ILE A 15 -3.24 -3.78 -0.07
CA ILE A 15 -2.64 -2.48 0.16
C ILE A 15 -3.47 -1.73 1.21
N VAL A 16 -2.82 -1.19 2.23
CA VAL A 16 -3.46 -0.42 3.30
C VAL A 16 -2.78 0.94 3.38
N PHE A 17 -3.55 2.03 3.29
CA PHE A 17 -3.01 3.38 3.40
C PHE A 17 -3.06 3.88 4.85
N LEU A 18 -1.94 4.41 5.33
CA LEU A 18 -1.86 5.23 6.54
C LEU A 18 -1.47 6.65 6.10
N ASP A 19 -2.49 7.38 5.63
CA ASP A 19 -2.36 8.73 5.08
C ASP A 19 -3.35 9.68 5.78
N PRO A 20 -2.89 10.66 6.58
CA PRO A 20 -3.78 11.60 7.24
C PRO A 20 -4.38 12.64 6.28
N LEU A 21 -3.86 12.77 5.05
CA LEU A 21 -4.39 13.74 4.08
C LEU A 21 -5.67 13.24 3.41
N HIS A 22 -5.90 11.93 3.41
CA HIS A 22 -6.97 11.29 2.66
C HIS A 22 -7.60 10.17 3.49
N THR A 23 -8.92 10.16 3.57
CA THR A 23 -9.67 9.18 4.38
C THR A 23 -10.10 7.95 3.58
N ASP A 24 -9.80 7.91 2.28
CA ASP A 24 -10.23 6.86 1.37
C ASP A 24 -9.09 6.35 0.48
N PHE A 25 -9.26 5.11 -0.01
CA PHE A 25 -8.27 4.42 -0.82
C PHE A 25 -8.02 5.12 -2.16
N GLN A 26 -9.05 5.65 -2.81
CA GLN A 26 -8.93 6.24 -4.15
C GLN A 26 -8.06 7.50 -4.09
N SER A 27 -8.33 8.38 -3.13
CA SER A 27 -7.59 9.62 -2.92
C SER A 27 -6.13 9.35 -2.54
N SER A 28 -5.89 8.40 -1.63
CA SER A 28 -4.54 8.02 -1.20
C SER A 28 -3.74 7.33 -2.31
N GLY A 29 -4.42 6.52 -3.13
CA GLY A 29 -3.82 5.74 -4.21
C GLY A 29 -3.63 6.50 -5.53
N LYS A 30 -4.36 7.61 -5.73
CA LYS A 30 -4.28 8.43 -6.95
C LYS A 30 -2.84 8.79 -7.37
N PRO A 31 -1.98 9.37 -6.52
CA PRO A 31 -0.62 9.73 -6.93
C PRO A 31 0.24 8.52 -7.28
N LEU A 32 -0.01 7.35 -6.66
CA LEU A 32 0.68 6.10 -6.98
C LEU A 32 0.22 5.56 -8.34
N ASN A 33 -1.09 5.56 -8.61
CA ASN A 33 -1.64 5.19 -9.91
C ASN A 33 -1.12 6.12 -11.02
N GLU A 34 -1.05 7.44 -10.78
CA GLU A 34 -0.48 8.41 -11.73
C GLU A 34 1.02 8.20 -11.98
N TYR A 35 1.78 7.74 -10.98
CA TYR A 35 3.16 7.31 -11.19
C TYR A 35 3.22 6.08 -12.10
N ILE A 36 2.40 5.06 -11.85
CA ILE A 36 2.42 3.81 -12.62
C ILE A 36 1.92 4.03 -14.05
N ALA A 37 0.91 4.89 -14.24
CA ALA A 37 0.37 5.26 -15.55
C ALA A 37 1.45 5.80 -16.50
N ARG A 38 2.44 6.54 -15.97
CA ARG A 38 3.58 7.09 -16.74
C ARG A 38 4.60 6.02 -17.19
N HIS A 39 4.45 4.77 -16.76
CA HIS A 39 5.38 3.68 -17.05
C HIS A 39 4.67 2.47 -17.69
N PRO A 40 4.22 2.59 -18.96
CA PRO A 40 3.40 1.57 -19.62
C PRO A 40 4.04 0.18 -19.70
N LEU A 41 5.37 0.11 -19.78
CA LEU A 41 6.13 -1.16 -19.83
C LEU A 41 6.07 -1.98 -18.52
N MET A 42 5.50 -1.42 -17.46
CA MET A 42 5.32 -2.07 -16.16
C MET A 42 3.94 -2.73 -16.03
N HIS A 43 2.94 -2.28 -16.79
CA HIS A 43 1.52 -2.58 -16.57
C HIS A 43 1.21 -4.07 -16.68
N ASP A 44 1.81 -4.74 -17.66
CA ASP A 44 1.65 -6.17 -17.93
C ASP A 44 2.26 -7.05 -16.84
N LYS A 45 3.16 -6.53 -16.02
CA LYS A 45 3.92 -7.27 -14.99
C LYS A 45 3.42 -7.02 -13.57
N LEU A 46 2.42 -6.16 -13.37
CA LEU A 46 1.89 -5.83 -12.04
C LEU A 46 1.28 -7.03 -11.31
N HIS A 47 0.94 -8.11 -12.02
CA HIS A 47 0.51 -9.37 -11.40
C HIS A 47 1.66 -10.16 -10.73
N ARG A 48 2.93 -9.82 -11.01
CA ARG A 48 4.10 -10.55 -10.50
C ARG A 48 4.50 -9.98 -9.13
N PRO A 49 4.45 -10.75 -8.02
CA PRO A 49 4.57 -10.20 -6.67
C PRO A 49 5.83 -9.37 -6.42
N ALA A 50 7.01 -9.90 -6.75
CA ALA A 50 8.27 -9.20 -6.51
C ALA A 50 8.40 -7.91 -7.35
N PHE A 51 7.88 -7.93 -8.58
CA PHE A 51 7.90 -6.77 -9.45
C PHE A 51 6.91 -5.70 -8.97
N ALA A 52 5.68 -6.12 -8.65
CA ALA A 52 4.63 -5.26 -8.13
C ALA A 52 5.05 -4.56 -6.83
N ALA A 53 5.66 -5.29 -5.90
CA ALA A 53 6.19 -4.73 -4.67
C ALA A 53 7.23 -3.64 -4.95
N LYS A 54 8.13 -3.87 -5.92
CA LYS A 54 9.14 -2.86 -6.28
C LYS A 54 8.53 -1.63 -6.95
N VAL A 55 7.56 -1.82 -7.83
CA VAL A 55 6.82 -0.71 -8.46
C VAL A 55 6.09 0.10 -7.40
N LEU A 56 5.43 -0.55 -6.45
CA LEU A 56 4.75 0.09 -5.34
C LEU A 56 5.71 0.91 -4.47
N GLU A 57 6.89 0.37 -4.14
CA GLU A 57 7.94 1.09 -3.43
C GLU A 57 8.37 2.37 -4.16
N MET A 58 8.62 2.28 -5.47
CA MET A 58 9.03 3.44 -6.28
C MET A 58 7.92 4.49 -6.35
N ALA A 59 6.67 4.06 -6.57
CA ALA A 59 5.51 4.94 -6.63
C ALA A 59 5.28 5.66 -5.29
N ALA A 60 5.31 4.92 -4.17
CA ALA A 60 5.19 5.46 -2.83
C ALA A 60 6.30 6.48 -2.54
N ASN A 61 7.56 6.14 -2.83
CA ASN A 61 8.70 7.04 -2.60
C ASN A 61 8.56 8.35 -3.40
N SER A 62 8.09 8.27 -4.65
CA SER A 62 7.83 9.46 -5.47
C SER A 62 6.73 10.38 -4.92
N SER A 63 5.89 9.85 -4.01
CA SER A 63 4.74 10.52 -3.39
C SER A 63 4.95 10.86 -1.91
N ASN A 64 6.21 10.87 -1.44
CA ASN A 64 6.58 11.10 -0.04
C ASN A 64 5.93 10.08 0.93
N MET A 65 5.84 8.82 0.50
CA MET A 65 5.35 7.69 1.27
C MET A 65 6.39 6.55 1.31
N ARG A 66 6.22 5.62 2.25
CA ARG A 66 7.05 4.41 2.39
C ARG A 66 6.17 3.18 2.46
N VAL A 67 6.71 2.04 2.02
CA VAL A 67 6.02 0.75 2.03
C VAL A 67 6.56 -0.09 3.18
N PHE A 68 5.65 -0.66 3.97
CA PHE A 68 5.94 -1.59 5.05
C PHE A 68 5.16 -2.87 4.87
N VAL A 69 5.86 -4.01 4.92
CA VAL A 69 5.23 -5.31 4.70
C VAL A 69 5.00 -6.00 6.04
N ARG A 70 3.73 -6.10 6.45
CA ARG A 70 3.33 -6.97 7.56
C ARG A 70 3.19 -8.38 7.00
N LYS A 71 4.05 -9.30 7.43
CA LYS A 71 4.00 -10.70 7.02
C LYS A 71 2.72 -11.37 7.54
N ALA A 72 2.31 -12.43 6.85
CA ALA A 72 1.23 -13.30 7.32
C ALA A 72 1.67 -14.05 8.58
N ASP A 73 0.73 -14.26 9.49
CA ASP A 73 0.89 -14.96 10.76
C ASP A 73 -0.47 -15.56 11.20
N ALA A 74 -0.56 -16.00 12.47
CA ALA A 74 -1.80 -16.55 13.02
C ALA A 74 -2.96 -15.53 13.07
N LEU A 75 -2.66 -14.22 13.04
CA LEU A 75 -3.65 -13.16 13.10
C LEU A 75 -4.05 -12.68 11.69
N ILE A 76 -3.12 -12.57 10.75
CA ILE A 76 -3.39 -12.13 9.38
C ILE A 76 -2.93 -13.20 8.40
N LYS A 77 -3.85 -13.72 7.59
CA LYS A 77 -3.59 -14.85 6.68
C LYS A 77 -2.82 -14.48 5.41
N HIS A 78 -2.71 -13.19 5.09
CA HIS A 78 -2.10 -12.69 3.85
C HIS A 78 -1.13 -11.54 4.13
N PRO A 79 -0.04 -11.36 3.36
CA PRO A 79 0.83 -10.20 3.52
C PRO A 79 0.07 -8.89 3.24
N LEU A 80 0.22 -7.91 4.13
CA LEU A 80 -0.33 -6.56 3.97
C LEU A 80 0.80 -5.58 3.66
N HIS A 81 0.61 -4.78 2.62
CA HIS A 81 1.52 -3.70 2.23
C HIS A 81 0.95 -2.38 2.74
N TYR A 82 1.49 -1.90 3.85
CA TYR A 82 1.14 -0.61 4.42
C TYR A 82 1.88 0.50 3.67
N ILE A 83 1.15 1.46 3.12
CA ILE A 83 1.68 2.66 2.49
C ILE A 83 1.52 3.79 3.49
N VAL A 84 2.65 4.26 4.02
CA VAL A 84 2.68 5.19 5.14
C VAL A 84 3.28 6.51 4.67
N ARG A 85 2.54 7.61 4.83
CA ARG A 85 3.08 8.94 4.52
C ARG A 85 4.22 9.30 5.48
N ASN A 86 5.29 9.87 4.94
CA ASN A 86 6.41 10.32 5.76
C ASN A 86 5.94 11.39 6.75
N GLY A 87 6.39 11.26 8.00
CA GLY A 87 6.01 12.16 9.11
C GLY A 87 4.77 11.73 9.89
N VAL A 88 4.02 10.70 9.46
CA VAL A 88 2.88 10.15 10.23
C VAL A 88 3.33 9.56 11.55
N PHE A 89 4.42 8.77 11.53
CA PHE A 89 5.04 8.22 12.72
C PHE A 89 6.42 8.82 12.89
N ARG A 90 6.82 9.09 14.14
CA ARG A 90 8.16 9.61 14.45
C ARG A 90 9.23 8.54 14.38
N THR A 91 8.86 7.30 14.68
CA THR A 91 9.76 6.14 14.65
C THR A 91 9.06 4.92 14.04
N GLU A 92 9.85 3.93 13.61
CA GLU A 92 9.29 2.70 13.05
C GLU A 92 8.63 1.84 14.13
N GLU A 93 9.08 1.91 15.39
CA GLU A 93 8.47 1.21 16.52
C GLU A 93 7.04 1.72 16.77
N GLN A 94 6.80 3.04 16.70
CA GLN A 94 5.46 3.61 16.84
C GLN A 94 4.52 3.12 15.73
N MET A 95 5.04 3.08 14.50
CA MET A 95 4.29 2.58 13.36
C MET A 95 3.96 1.09 13.53
N TRP A 96 4.93 0.25 13.91
CA TRP A 96 4.69 -1.17 14.12
C TRP A 96 3.78 -1.44 15.31
N ALA A 97 3.85 -0.64 16.37
CA ALA A 97 2.91 -0.72 17.49
C ALA A 97 1.48 -0.37 17.04
N PHE A 98 1.32 0.64 16.20
CA PHE A 98 0.03 0.98 15.59
C PHE A 98 -0.49 -0.16 14.71
N ILE A 99 0.31 -0.63 13.74
CA ILE A 99 -0.07 -1.71 12.81
C ILE A 99 -0.47 -2.99 13.55
N ASN A 100 0.21 -3.30 14.65
CA ASN A 100 -0.04 -4.51 15.43
C ASN A 100 -1.03 -4.32 16.58
N SER A 101 -1.69 -3.16 16.70
CA SER A 101 -2.73 -2.97 17.69
C SER A 101 -3.93 -3.89 17.38
N PRO A 102 -4.62 -4.44 18.40
CA PRO A 102 -5.75 -5.34 18.17
C PRO A 102 -6.86 -4.72 17.31
N GLU A 103 -7.14 -3.43 17.48
CA GLU A 103 -8.14 -2.68 16.71
C GLU A 103 -7.77 -2.62 15.23
N ASN A 104 -6.52 -2.25 14.91
CA ASN A 104 -6.07 -2.13 13.52
C ASN A 104 -5.94 -3.49 12.84
N ILE A 105 -5.53 -4.52 13.59
CA ILE A 105 -5.56 -5.91 13.11
C ILE A 105 -7.01 -6.33 12.81
N ALA A 106 -7.97 -6.00 13.68
CA ALA A 106 -9.38 -6.34 13.45
C ALA A 106 -9.96 -5.64 12.22
N ALA A 107 -9.59 -4.38 11.98
CA ALA A 107 -10.04 -3.61 10.83
C ALA A 107 -9.61 -4.22 9.49
N VAL A 108 -8.45 -4.88 9.43
CA VAL A 108 -7.93 -5.52 8.20
C VAL A 108 -8.23 -7.02 8.11
N LYS A 109 -8.74 -7.63 9.19
CA LYS A 109 -9.19 -9.03 9.21
C LYS A 109 -10.53 -9.25 8.51
N GLN A 110 -11.30 -8.19 8.31
CA GLN A 110 -12.60 -8.24 7.64
C GLN A 110 -12.42 -7.91 6.16
N PRO A 111 -12.42 -8.89 5.24
CA PRO A 111 -12.63 -8.64 3.82
C PRO A 111 -14.09 -8.31 3.50
#